data_AF-A0A9X4RA75-F1
#
_entry.id   AF-A0A9X4RA75-F1
#
_cell.length_a   1.000
_cell.length_b   1.000
_cell.length_c   1.000
_cell.angle_alpha   90.00
_cell.angle_beta   90.00
_cell.angle_gamma   90.00
#
_symmetry.space_group_name_H-M   'P 1'
#
loop_
_entity.id
_entity.type
_entity.pdbx_description
1 polymer ?
#
loop_
_entity_poly.entity_id
_entity_poly.type
_entity_poly.pdbx_seq_one_letter_code
_entity_poly.pdbx_strand_id
1 'polypeptide(L)'
;MSVIDHSRACLRIFGDDLIPEEITAALGAAPTKSETRGEVLRSRNGRERVAKQGSWRLDAANMEPEDTNAQVQELLSKLTADLTVWHDMARRFEIDLFCGWFMGQTNDGAELSPATLLALGARGIALSLDIYAPTADE
;
A
#
# COMPACT_ATOMS: atom_id res chain seq x y z
N MET A 1 -2.50 -16.22 21.68
CA MET A 1 -2.88 -15.89 20.29
C MET A 1 -1.64 -16.13 19.47
N SER A 2 -1.72 -16.92 18.40
CA SER A 2 -0.60 -17.10 17.48
C SER A 2 -0.39 -15.82 16.68
N VAL A 3 0.79 -15.67 16.07
CA VAL A 3 1.13 -14.50 15.26
C VAL A 3 0.66 -14.76 13.83
N ILE A 4 0.24 -13.71 13.13
CA ILE A 4 -0.04 -13.78 11.69
C ILE A 4 1.19 -14.35 10.98
N ASP A 5 0.99 -15.31 10.07
CA ASP A 5 2.08 -16.05 9.43
C ASP A 5 2.95 -15.12 8.59
N HIS A 6 2.34 -14.30 7.74
CA HIS A 6 3.06 -13.30 6.97
C HIS A 6 2.18 -12.10 6.60
N SER A 7 2.83 -10.99 6.24
CA SER A 7 2.15 -9.79 5.74
C SER A 7 2.70 -9.27 4.43
N ARG A 8 1.81 -8.59 3.71
CA ARG A 8 2.15 -7.78 2.53
C ARG A 8 1.58 -6.39 2.69
N ALA A 9 2.43 -5.38 2.51
CA ALA A 9 2.01 -3.99 2.56
C ALA A 9 2.31 -3.27 1.24
N CYS A 10 1.38 -2.44 0.80
CA CYS A 10 1.50 -1.61 -0.40
C CYS A 10 0.89 -0.24 -0.11
N LEU A 11 1.67 0.82 -0.24
CA LEU A 11 1.12 2.18 -0.27
C LEU A 11 0.50 2.40 -1.65
N ARG A 12 -0.74 2.88 -1.68
CA ARG A 12 -1.51 3.09 -2.90
C ARG A 12 -2.06 4.51 -2.93
N ILE A 13 -1.90 5.15 -4.08
CA ILE A 13 -2.49 6.46 -4.37
C ILE A 13 -3.31 6.30 -5.64
N PHE A 14 -4.55 6.79 -5.61
CA PHE A 14 -5.50 6.69 -6.71
C PHE A 14 -6.14 8.03 -7.04
N GLY A 15 -6.40 8.24 -8.33
CA GLY A 15 -7.22 9.36 -8.79
C GLY A 15 -7.33 9.40 -10.31
N ASP A 16 -8.42 9.98 -10.81
CA ASP A 16 -8.64 10.06 -12.26
C ASP A 16 -7.62 10.97 -12.96
N ASP A 17 -7.21 12.05 -12.30
CA ASP A 17 -6.22 13.02 -12.80
C ASP A 17 -4.80 12.75 -12.28
N LEU A 18 -4.55 11.56 -11.75
CA LEU A 18 -3.24 11.20 -11.21
C LEU A 18 -2.23 11.00 -12.35
N ILE A 19 -1.16 11.80 -12.32
CA ILE A 19 0.01 11.66 -13.19
C ILE A 19 1.17 11.07 -12.39
N PRO A 20 1.64 9.84 -12.70
CA PRO A 20 2.65 9.13 -11.89
C PRO A 20 3.94 9.90 -11.67
N GLU A 21 4.40 10.67 -12.67
CA GLU A 21 5.62 11.45 -12.61
C GLU A 21 5.50 12.61 -11.61
N GLU A 22 4.32 13.24 -11.51
CA GLU A 22 4.05 14.30 -10.53
C GLU A 22 4.07 13.73 -9.10
N ILE A 23 3.44 12.57 -8.89
CA ILE A 23 3.45 11.87 -7.60
C ILE A 23 4.88 11.48 -7.20
N THR A 24 5.65 10.93 -8.16
CA THR A 24 7.05 10.54 -7.97
C THR A 24 7.91 11.74 -7.57
N ALA A 25 7.76 12.88 -8.26
CA ALA A 25 8.50 14.10 -7.95
C ALA A 25 8.12 14.67 -6.58
N ALA A 26 6.84 14.63 -6.22
CA ALA A 26 6.35 15.11 -4.92
C ALA A 26 6.83 14.24 -3.76
N LEU A 27 6.82 12.91 -3.94
CA LEU A 27 7.17 11.94 -2.89
C LEU A 27 8.67 11.66 -2.77
N GLY A 28 9.44 11.91 -3.83
CA GLY A 28 10.89 11.71 -3.85
C GLY A 28 11.34 10.27 -4.07
N ALA A 29 10.43 9.36 -4.45
CA ALA A 29 10.74 7.96 -4.75
C ALA A 29 9.96 7.47 -5.96
N ALA A 30 10.54 6.54 -6.71
CA ALA A 30 9.85 5.86 -7.81
C ALA A 30 8.86 4.80 -7.28
N PRO A 31 7.71 4.61 -7.95
CA PRO A 31 6.77 3.54 -7.60
C PRO A 31 7.34 2.17 -7.93
N THR A 32 6.82 1.12 -7.28
CA THR A 32 6.95 -0.25 -7.80
C THR A 32 6.05 -0.47 -9.01
N LYS A 33 4.88 0.18 -9.03
CA LYS A 33 3.95 0.15 -10.16
C LYS A 33 3.16 1.45 -10.26
N SER A 34 2.96 1.92 -11.48
CA SER A 34 2.06 3.03 -11.77
C SER A 34 1.27 2.80 -13.04
N GLU A 35 0.11 3.44 -13.14
CA GLU A 35 -0.76 3.41 -14.31
C GLU A 35 -1.35 4.82 -14.48
N THR A 36 -1.44 5.32 -15.71
CA THR A 36 -2.20 6.55 -16.01
C THR A 36 -3.60 6.17 -16.49
N ARG A 37 -4.61 6.96 -16.15
CA ARG A 37 -5.98 6.71 -16.62
C ARG A 37 -6.03 6.62 -18.15
N GLY A 38 -6.72 5.60 -18.67
CA GLY A 38 -6.83 5.36 -20.11
C GLY A 38 -5.65 4.59 -20.71
N GLU A 39 -4.60 4.30 -19.94
CA GLU A 39 -3.48 3.47 -20.40
C GLU A 39 -3.95 2.05 -20.74
N VAL A 40 -3.50 1.53 -21.89
CA VAL A 40 -3.78 0.15 -22.32
C VAL A 40 -2.69 -0.77 -21.79
N LEU A 41 -3.05 -1.56 -20.78
CA LEU A 41 -2.15 -2.49 -20.11
C LEU A 41 -2.33 -3.89 -20.71
N ARG A 42 -1.23 -4.49 -21.15
CA ARG A 42 -1.20 -5.87 -21.63
C ARG A 42 -0.72 -6.78 -20.52
N SER A 43 -1.57 -7.74 -20.15
CA SER A 43 -1.20 -8.81 -19.21
C SER A 43 -0.38 -9.89 -19.91
N ARG A 44 0.30 -10.73 -19.11
CA ARG A 44 1.15 -11.83 -19.61
C ARG A 44 0.42 -12.85 -20.47
N ASN A 45 -0.90 -13.02 -20.29
CA ASN A 45 -1.73 -13.93 -21.10
C ASN A 45 -2.35 -13.26 -22.34
N GLY A 46 -1.87 -12.07 -22.71
CA GLY A 46 -2.31 -11.33 -23.90
C GLY A 46 -3.60 -10.55 -23.72
N ARG A 47 -4.27 -10.62 -22.56
CA ARG A 47 -5.46 -9.80 -22.31
C ARG A 47 -5.07 -8.34 -22.12
N GLU A 48 -5.77 -7.47 -22.82
CA GLU A 48 -5.70 -6.02 -22.64
C GLU A 48 -6.70 -5.57 -21.60
N ARG A 49 -6.30 -4.60 -20.76
CA ARG A 49 -7.18 -3.85 -19.88
C ARG A 49 -6.85 -2.38 -20.00
N VAL A 50 -7.88 -1.54 -20.07
CA VAL A 50 -7.73 -0.09 -19.93
C VAL A 50 -7.75 0.28 -18.45
N ALA A 51 -6.74 1.03 -18.00
CA ALA A 51 -6.71 1.58 -16.64
C ALA A 51 -7.91 2.52 -16.44
N LYS A 52 -8.78 2.18 -15.49
CA LYS A 52 -10.01 2.94 -15.22
C LYS A 52 -9.75 4.27 -14.50
N GLN A 53 -8.65 4.33 -13.75
CA GLN A 53 -8.18 5.48 -12.98
C GLN A 53 -6.65 5.46 -12.96
N GLY A 54 -6.03 6.60 -12.66
CA GLY A 54 -4.60 6.66 -12.40
C GLY A 54 -4.27 5.98 -11.07
N SER A 55 -3.10 5.34 -11.01
CA SER A 55 -2.60 4.73 -9.79
C SER A 55 -1.09 4.86 -9.64
N TRP A 56 -0.65 5.03 -8.41
CA TRP A 56 0.75 5.00 -8.02
C TRP A 56 0.88 4.08 -6.80
N ARG A 57 1.77 3.10 -6.87
CA ARG A 57 1.91 2.04 -5.86
C ARG A 57 3.37 1.82 -5.49
N LEU A 58 3.60 1.60 -4.20
CA LEU A 58 4.90 1.26 -3.65
C LEU A 58 4.76 0.07 -2.71
N ASP A 59 5.36 -1.05 -3.09
CA ASP A 59 5.36 -2.28 -2.28
C ASP A 59 6.50 -2.27 -1.26
N ALA A 60 6.21 -2.81 -0.07
CA ALA A 60 7.22 -3.17 0.92
C ALA A 60 7.77 -4.56 0.61
N ALA A 61 8.89 -4.93 1.26
CA ALA A 61 9.30 -6.33 1.28
C ALA A 61 8.25 -7.19 1.99
N ASN A 62 8.04 -8.42 1.53
CA ASN A 62 7.20 -9.39 2.27
C ASN A 62 7.87 -9.73 3.61
N MET A 63 7.09 -9.86 4.67
CA MET A 63 7.58 -10.20 6.01
C MET A 63 6.95 -11.50 6.50
N GLU A 64 7.79 -12.45 6.92
CA GLU A 64 7.43 -13.74 7.51
C GLU A 64 8.42 -14.01 8.67
N PRO A 65 8.00 -13.95 9.95
CA PRO A 65 6.62 -13.69 10.41
C PRO A 65 6.13 -12.27 10.07
N GLU A 66 4.82 -12.04 10.23
CA GLU A 66 4.22 -10.72 10.03
C GLU A 66 4.95 -9.59 10.78
N ASP A 67 5.18 -8.46 10.10
CA ASP A 67 5.66 -7.22 10.71
C ASP A 67 5.22 -5.99 9.89
N THR A 68 3.94 -5.64 10.00
CA THR A 68 3.37 -4.49 9.29
C THR A 68 3.96 -3.17 9.81
N ASN A 69 4.41 -3.11 11.07
CA ASN A 69 5.06 -1.91 11.60
C ASN A 69 6.37 -1.62 10.86
N ALA A 70 7.21 -2.64 10.67
CA ALA A 70 8.45 -2.51 9.91
C ALA A 70 8.16 -2.21 8.43
N GLN A 71 7.14 -2.82 7.82
CA GLN A 71 6.75 -2.53 6.43
C GLN A 71 6.30 -1.07 6.25
N VAL A 72 5.52 -0.52 7.19
CA VAL A 72 5.15 0.90 7.16
C VAL A 72 6.39 1.78 7.30
N GLN A 73 7.28 1.48 8.24
CA GLN A 73 8.52 2.22 8.42
C GLN A 73 9.39 2.18 7.15
N GLU A 74 9.53 1.01 6.52
CA GLU A 74 10.28 0.82 5.27
C GLU A 74 9.72 1.72 4.16
N LEU A 75 8.40 1.67 3.93
CA LEU A 75 7.73 2.48 2.92
C LEU A 75 7.93 3.98 3.19
N LEU A 76 7.63 4.44 4.41
CA LEU A 76 7.71 5.85 4.74
C LEU A 76 9.14 6.39 4.76
N SER A 77 10.15 5.55 5.05
CA SER A 77 11.57 5.96 5.00
C SER A 77 12.07 6.30 3.60
N LYS A 78 11.39 5.80 2.56
CA LYS A 78 11.72 6.07 1.15
C LYS A 78 11.11 7.40 0.68
N LEU A 79 10.14 7.95 1.40
CA LEU A 79 9.30 9.05 0.95
C LEU A 79 9.57 10.32 1.73
N THR A 80 9.14 11.46 1.18
CA THR A 80 9.22 12.74 1.88
C THR A 80 8.53 12.70 3.25
N ALA A 81 9.18 13.32 4.25
CA ALA A 81 8.62 13.53 5.58
C ALA A 81 7.77 14.81 5.65
N ASP A 82 7.72 15.62 4.59
CA ASP A 82 6.95 16.88 4.57
C ASP A 82 5.44 16.58 4.55
N LEU A 83 4.79 16.79 5.70
CA LEU A 83 3.36 16.59 5.86
C LEU A 83 2.54 17.54 4.99
N THR A 84 3.07 18.70 4.58
CA THR A 84 2.37 19.63 3.69
C THR A 84 2.09 18.98 2.33
N VAL A 85 3.07 18.23 1.81
CA VAL A 85 2.94 17.46 0.57
C VAL A 85 1.88 16.37 0.73
N TRP A 86 1.93 15.62 1.83
CA TRP A 86 0.94 14.58 2.14
C TRP A 86 -0.48 15.13 2.26
N HIS A 87 -0.68 16.25 2.97
CA HIS A 87 -1.97 16.89 3.08
C HIS A 87 -2.49 17.41 1.73
N ASP A 88 -1.63 17.93 0.85
CA ASP A 88 -2.06 18.33 -0.50
C ASP A 88 -2.53 17.13 -1.32
N MET A 89 -1.75 16.04 -1.32
CA MET A 89 -2.12 14.81 -2.02
C MET A 89 -3.41 14.22 -1.47
N ALA A 90 -3.58 14.13 -0.15
CA ALA A 90 -4.76 13.55 0.49
C ALA A 90 -6.05 14.35 0.22
N ARG A 91 -5.95 15.63 -0.19
CA ARG A 91 -7.11 16.42 -0.67
C ARG A 91 -7.50 16.11 -2.11
N ARG A 92 -6.55 15.63 -2.92
CA ARG A 92 -6.70 15.45 -4.37
C ARG A 92 -6.91 13.99 -4.77
N PHE A 93 -6.36 13.08 -3.98
CA PHE A 93 -6.26 11.66 -4.28
C PHE A 93 -6.70 10.81 -3.10
N GLU A 94 -7.19 9.62 -3.41
CA GLU A 94 -7.40 8.58 -2.41
C GLU A 94 -6.05 7.94 -2.08
N ILE A 95 -5.70 7.92 -0.79
CA ILE A 95 -4.44 7.35 -0.31
C ILE A 95 -4.74 6.31 0.75
N ASP A 96 -4.25 5.10 0.52
CA ASP A 96 -4.33 4.03 1.50
C ASP A 96 -3.04 3.23 1.60
N LEU A 97 -2.87 2.55 2.73
CA LEU A 97 -1.97 1.44 2.89
C LEU A 97 -2.80 0.16 2.80
N PHE A 98 -2.65 -0.59 1.72
CA PHE A 98 -3.09 -1.97 1.68
C PHE A 98 -2.22 -2.81 2.60
N CYS A 99 -2.85 -3.59 3.45
CA CYS A 99 -2.20 -4.60 4.25
C CYS A 99 -2.96 -5.93 4.11
N GLY A 100 -2.30 -6.95 3.59
CA GLY A 100 -2.79 -8.32 3.61
C GLY A 100 -2.15 -9.08 4.76
N TRP A 101 -2.98 -9.56 5.70
CA TRP A 101 -2.57 -10.45 6.77
C TRP A 101 -3.00 -11.88 6.45
N PHE A 102 -2.03 -12.79 6.40
CA PHE A 102 -2.26 -14.18 6.06
C PHE A 102 -2.13 -14.99 7.34
N MET A 103 -3.26 -15.50 7.82
CA MET A 103 -3.31 -16.27 9.06
C MET A 103 -2.76 -17.67 8.83
N GLY A 104 -1.89 -18.13 9.73
CA GLY A 104 -1.45 -19.52 9.81
C GLY A 104 -2.43 -20.40 10.59
N GLN A 105 -3.24 -19.83 11.49
CA GLN A 105 -4.24 -20.55 12.29
C GLN A 105 -5.60 -19.83 12.28
N THR A 106 -6.61 -20.43 12.90
CA THR A 106 -7.97 -19.85 12.96
C THR A 106 -8.07 -18.62 13.87
N ASN A 107 -7.05 -18.33 14.69
CA ASN A 107 -7.05 -17.21 15.63
C ASN A 107 -5.63 -16.66 15.85
N ASP A 108 -5.17 -15.92 14.84
CA ASP A 108 -3.91 -15.18 14.87
C ASP A 108 -4.16 -13.70 15.13
N GLY A 109 -3.14 -13.04 15.67
CA GLY A 109 -3.16 -11.61 15.96
C GLY A 109 -1.90 -10.91 15.49
N ALA A 110 -2.08 -9.64 15.18
CA ALA A 110 -1.03 -8.67 14.90
C ALA A 110 -1.44 -7.34 15.53
N GLU A 111 -0.46 -6.52 15.88
CA GLU A 111 -0.71 -5.20 16.48
C GLU A 111 0.00 -4.11 15.67
N LEU A 112 -0.74 -3.06 15.33
CA LEU A 112 -0.16 -1.84 14.81
C LEU A 112 0.16 -0.91 15.98
N SER A 113 1.42 -0.51 16.06
CA SER A 113 1.87 0.38 17.13
C SER A 113 1.17 1.74 17.03
N PRO A 114 1.01 2.46 18.15
CA PRO A 114 0.50 3.84 18.13
C PRO A 114 1.33 4.77 17.22
N ALA A 115 2.64 4.55 17.14
CA ALA A 115 3.53 5.31 16.27
C ALA A 115 3.21 5.07 14.78
N THR A 116 2.94 3.83 14.40
CA THR A 116 2.52 3.45 13.04
C THR A 116 1.19 4.09 12.69
N LEU A 117 0.19 3.95 13.56
CA LEU A 117 -1.14 4.54 13.35
C LEU A 117 -1.08 6.07 13.23
N LEU A 118 -0.26 6.72 14.08
CA LEU A 118 -0.03 8.16 14.00
C LEU A 118 0.68 8.54 12.69
N ALA A 119 1.69 7.79 12.26
CA ALA A 119 2.45 8.08 11.05
C ALA A 119 1.58 8.00 9.78
N LEU A 120 0.64 7.05 9.73
CA LEU A 120 -0.36 6.93 8.67
C LEU A 120 -1.39 8.07 8.76
N GLY A 121 -1.98 8.27 9.94
CA GLY A 121 -3.00 9.30 10.16
C GLY A 121 -2.51 10.72 9.89
N ALA A 122 -1.29 11.06 10.30
CA ALA A 122 -0.68 12.36 10.04
C ALA A 122 -0.44 12.65 8.56
N ARG A 123 -0.46 11.62 7.70
CA ARG A 123 -0.31 11.74 6.23
C ARG A 123 -1.63 11.60 5.49
N GLY A 124 -2.75 11.41 6.21
CA GLY A 124 -4.05 11.13 5.60
C GLY A 124 -4.12 9.77 4.91
N ILE A 125 -3.29 8.80 5.32
CA ILE A 125 -3.27 7.46 4.74
C ILE A 125 -4.28 6.58 5.49
N ALA A 126 -5.30 6.10 4.78
CA ALA A 126 -6.22 5.10 5.35
C ALA A 126 -5.54 3.73 5.45
N LEU A 127 -5.89 2.92 6.45
CA LEU A 127 -5.48 1.52 6.49
C LEU A 127 -6.56 0.66 5.81
N SER A 128 -6.20 0.01 4.71
CA SER A 128 -7.04 -0.98 4.02
C SER A 128 -6.55 -2.38 4.39
N LEU A 129 -7.24 -3.04 5.32
CA LEU A 129 -6.83 -4.33 5.85
C LEU A 129 -7.66 -5.48 5.26
N ASP A 130 -6.97 -6.46 4.66
CA ASP A 130 -7.54 -7.75 4.30
C ASP A 130 -6.95 -8.84 5.20
N ILE A 131 -7.82 -9.64 5.83
CA ILE A 131 -7.42 -10.77 6.67
C ILE A 131 -7.80 -12.06 5.96
N TYR A 132 -6.79 -12.83 5.57
CA TYR A 132 -6.93 -14.09 4.86
C TYR A 132 -6.85 -15.25 5.86
N ALA A 133 -7.93 -16.00 5.99
CA ALA A 133 -7.95 -17.25 6.76
C ALA A 133 -6.98 -18.27 6.13
N PRO A 134 -6.42 -19.20 6.92
CA PRO A 134 -5.63 -20.29 6.37
C PRO A 134 -6.49 -21.05 5.36
N THR A 135 -5.99 -21.20 4.14
CA THR A 135 -6.58 -22.15 3.20
C THR A 135 -6.43 -23.53 3.80
N ALA A 136 -7.52 -24.28 3.94
CA ALA A 136 -7.43 -25.69 4.28
C ALA A 136 -6.46 -26.34 3.28
N ASP A 137 -5.47 -27.07 3.79
CA ASP A 137 -4.59 -27.88 2.95
C ASP A 137 -5.47 -28.69 1.98
N GLU A 138 -5.22 -28.58 0.66
CA GLU A 138 -5.79 -29.51 -0.33
C GLU A 138 -5.32 -30.94 -0.08
#